data_AF-E6QVV9-F1
#
_entry.id   AF-E6QVV9-F1
#
_cell.length_a   1.000
_cell.length_b   1.000
_cell.length_c   1.000
_cell.angle_alpha   90.00
_cell.angle_beta   90.00
_cell.angle_gamma   90.00
#
_symmetry.space_group_name_H-M   'P 1'
#
loop_
_entity.id
_entity.type
_entity.pdbx_description
1 polymer ?
#
loop_
_entity_poly.entity_id
_entity_poly.type
_entity_poly.pdbx_seq_one_letter_code
_entity_poly.pdbx_strand_id
1 'polypeptide(L)'
;MAKCNTSSAHEVARIINLKTGTALLIRSDRKVLRRNLVSGQWQEFRKVKADVSIEAFIAHRMNDPQGHWVPLKRGMIPTFDAISRMEREGIAEATDGCEHIEPDATCIHGFPAWTTVAMQHSLFG
;
A
#
# COMPACT_ATOMS: atom_id res chain seq x y z
N MET A 1 13.24 -6.14 -20.64
CA MET A 1 12.51 -5.53 -19.50
C MET A 1 12.31 -4.06 -19.79
N ALA A 2 11.08 -3.62 -20.10
CA ALA A 2 10.81 -2.23 -20.40
C ALA A 2 10.77 -1.42 -19.09
N LYS A 3 11.70 -0.46 -18.95
CA LYS A 3 11.65 0.57 -17.91
C LYS A 3 10.34 1.34 -18.10
N CYS A 4 9.42 1.21 -17.16
CA CYS A 4 8.14 1.92 -17.18
C CYS A 4 8.45 3.40 -16.89
N ASN A 5 8.58 4.22 -17.94
CA ASN A 5 8.71 5.66 -17.80
C ASN A 5 7.48 6.20 -17.05
N THR A 6 7.70 6.77 -15.87
CA THR A 6 6.66 7.42 -15.05
C THR A 6 6.27 8.81 -15.57
N SER A 7 6.89 9.27 -16.66
CA SER A 7 6.85 10.65 -17.15
C SER A 7 5.52 11.09 -17.78
N SER A 8 4.56 10.19 -18.06
CA SER A 8 3.33 10.56 -18.79
C SER A 8 2.03 10.43 -17.98
N ALA A 9 2.02 9.77 -16.83
CA ALA A 9 0.79 9.60 -16.05
C ALA A 9 1.05 9.57 -14.55
N HIS A 10 0.37 10.48 -13.85
CA HIS A 10 0.44 10.64 -12.40
C HIS A 10 -0.53 9.72 -11.66
N GLU A 11 -0.24 9.47 -10.39
CA GLU A 11 -1.12 8.80 -9.44
C GLU A 11 -2.36 9.66 -9.15
N VAL A 12 -3.54 9.05 -9.30
CA VAL A 12 -4.83 9.69 -8.97
C VAL A 12 -5.32 9.22 -7.61
N ALA A 13 -5.20 7.92 -7.31
CA ALA A 13 -5.58 7.36 -6.02
C ALA A 13 -4.81 6.08 -5.69
N ARG A 14 -4.59 5.87 -4.40
CA ARG A 14 -4.14 4.60 -3.81
C ARG A 14 -5.19 4.12 -2.83
N ILE A 15 -5.64 2.88 -3.00
CA ILE A 15 -6.68 2.27 -2.15
C ILE A 15 -6.28 0.85 -1.76
N ILE A 16 -6.73 0.41 -0.59
CA ILE A 16 -6.52 -0.93 -0.06
C ILE A 16 -7.87 -1.51 0.37
N ASN A 17 -8.09 -2.77 0.03
CA ASN A 17 -9.16 -3.57 0.58
C ASN A 17 -8.65 -4.23 1.88
N LEU A 18 -9.16 -3.79 3.03
CA LEU A 18 -8.70 -4.27 4.34
C LEU A 18 -9.02 -5.76 4.59
N LYS A 19 -10.06 -6.29 3.94
CA LYS A 19 -10.47 -7.69 4.09
C LYS A 19 -9.55 -8.65 3.34
N THR A 20 -9.06 -8.25 2.17
CA THR A 20 -8.26 -9.11 1.27
C THR A 20 -6.78 -8.72 1.20
N GLY A 21 -6.39 -7.59 1.77
CA GLY A 21 -5.04 -7.02 1.65
C GLY A 21 -4.71 -6.54 0.23
N THR A 22 -5.69 -6.46 -0.68
CA THR A 22 -5.44 -6.03 -2.06
C THR A 22 -5.23 -4.52 -2.12
N ALA A 23 -4.04 -4.09 -2.50
CA ALA A 23 -3.70 -2.69 -2.76
C ALA A 23 -3.72 -2.37 -4.26
N LEU A 24 -4.35 -1.26 -4.61
CA LEU A 24 -4.46 -0.73 -5.97
C LEU A 24 -3.91 0.70 -6.06
N LEU A 25 -3.21 0.99 -7.14
CA LEU A 25 -2.74 2.31 -7.56
C LEU A 25 -3.43 2.65 -8.88
N ILE A 26 -4.28 3.67 -8.87
CA ILE A 26 -5.03 4.15 -10.04
C ILE A 26 -4.30 5.37 -10.62
N ARG A 27 -4.01 5.32 -11.92
CA ARG A 27 -3.27 6.37 -12.64
C ARG A 27 -4.16 7.11 -13.63
N SER A 28 -3.74 8.33 -13.99
CA SER A 28 -4.44 9.21 -14.94
C SER A 28 -4.51 8.67 -16.37
N ASP A 29 -3.63 7.74 -16.76
CA ASP A 29 -3.66 7.03 -18.05
C ASP A 29 -4.64 5.84 -18.07
N ARG A 30 -5.53 5.76 -17.06
CA ARG A 30 -6.52 4.69 -16.85
C ARG A 30 -5.90 3.35 -16.48
N LYS A 31 -4.59 3.26 -16.22
CA LYS A 31 -3.99 2.02 -15.71
C LYS A 31 -4.28 1.87 -14.22
N VAL A 32 -4.62 0.65 -13.84
CA VAL A 32 -4.76 0.21 -12.46
C VAL A 32 -3.65 -0.78 -12.19
N LEU A 33 -2.77 -0.43 -11.27
CA LEU A 33 -1.69 -1.29 -10.82
C LEU A 33 -2.09 -1.97 -9.51
N ARG A 34 -1.69 -3.22 -9.31
CA ARG A 34 -1.84 -3.94 -8.04
C ARG A 34 -0.47 -4.08 -7.37
N ARG A 35 -0.41 -3.89 -6.06
CA ARG A 35 0.83 -4.09 -5.30
C ARG A 35 1.07 -5.57 -5.09
N ASN A 36 2.27 -6.04 -5.42
CA ASN A 36 2.75 -7.36 -5.08
C ASN A 36 3.26 -7.34 -3.63
N LEU A 37 2.70 -8.20 -2.76
CA LEU A 37 3.06 -8.21 -1.33
C LEU A 37 4.45 -8.79 -1.08
N VAL A 38 4.95 -9.64 -1.97
CA VAL A 38 6.28 -10.25 -1.84
C VAL A 38 7.37 -9.24 -2.20
N SER A 39 7.28 -8.66 -3.40
CA SER A 39 8.32 -7.75 -3.92
C SER A 39 8.07 -6.26 -3.63
N GLY A 40 6.88 -5.90 -3.13
CA GLY A 40 6.47 -4.51 -2.95
C GLY A 40 6.19 -3.73 -4.23
N GLN A 41 6.46 -4.30 -5.40
CA GLN A 41 6.35 -3.64 -6.69
C GLN A 41 4.90 -3.50 -7.16
N TRP A 42 4.64 -2.46 -7.93
CA TRP A 42 3.35 -2.23 -8.60
C TRP A 42 3.36 -2.89 -9.98
N GLN A 43 2.40 -3.77 -10.23
CA GLN A 43 2.25 -4.49 -11.49
C GLN A 43 0.94 -4.12 -12.16
N GLU A 44 0.93 -4.01 -13.49
CA GLU A 44 -0.31 -3.70 -14.23
C GLU A 44 -1.33 -4.82 -14.00
N PHE A 45 -2.49 -4.44 -13.46
CA PHE A 45 -3.57 -5.37 -13.16
C PHE A 45 -4.68 -5.28 -14.19
N ARG A 46 -5.09 -4.05 -14.52
CA ARG A 46 -6.11 -3.80 -15.54
C ARG A 46 -6.08 -2.36 -16.03
N LYS A 47 -6.86 -2.09 -17.07
CA LYS A 47 -7.16 -0.74 -17.54
C LYS A 47 -8.64 -0.40 -17.29
N VAL A 48 -8.93 0.84 -16.86
CA VAL A 48 -10.28 1.38 -16.78
C VAL A 48 -10.81 1.58 -18.21
N LYS A 49 -12.06 1.22 -18.45
CA LYS A 49 -12.67 1.33 -19.78
C LYS A 49 -12.76 2.80 -20.23
N ALA A 50 -12.83 3.03 -21.54
CA ALA A 50 -12.82 4.37 -22.13
C ALA A 50 -14.07 5.21 -21.75
N ASP A 51 -15.19 4.54 -21.57
CA ASP A 51 -16.52 5.07 -21.23
C ASP A 51 -16.74 5.34 -19.73
N VAL A 52 -15.84 4.87 -18.86
CA VAL A 52 -15.92 5.06 -17.41
C VAL A 52 -14.87 6.09 -16.98
N SER A 53 -15.29 7.13 -16.24
CA SER A 53 -14.36 8.08 -15.64
C SER A 53 -13.56 7.43 -14.50
N ILE A 54 -12.35 7.91 -14.27
CA ILE A 54 -11.46 7.39 -13.21
C ILE A 54 -12.11 7.65 -11.84
N GLU A 55 -12.74 8.80 -11.67
CA GLU A 55 -13.44 9.22 -10.45
C GLU A 55 -14.62 8.30 -10.16
N ALA A 56 -15.42 7.94 -11.17
CA ALA A 56 -16.53 7.01 -11.00
C ALA A 56 -16.03 5.60 -10.65
N PHE A 57 -14.92 5.16 -11.24
CA PHE A 57 -14.29 3.89 -10.89
C PHE A 57 -13.80 3.85 -9.43
N ILE A 58 -13.18 4.93 -8.95
CA ILE A 58 -12.74 5.06 -7.56
C ILE A 58 -13.96 5.10 -6.62
N ALA A 59 -14.94 5.96 -6.92
CA ALA A 59 -16.15 6.11 -6.10
C ALA A 59 -16.92 4.80 -5.98
N HIS A 60 -17.07 4.04 -7.07
CA HIS A 60 -17.69 2.71 -7.01
C HIS A 60 -16.97 1.80 -6.02
N ARG A 61 -15.64 1.75 -6.02
CA ARG A 61 -14.89 0.89 -5.09
C ARG A 61 -15.00 1.38 -3.65
N MET A 62 -14.84 2.68 -3.45
CA MET A 62 -14.84 3.30 -2.12
C MET A 62 -16.22 3.25 -1.44
N ASN A 63 -17.30 3.30 -2.23
CA ASN A 63 -18.68 3.26 -1.74
C ASN A 63 -19.27 1.84 -1.72
N ASP A 64 -18.51 0.83 -2.14
CA ASP A 64 -18.94 -0.56 -2.05
C ASP A 64 -19.00 -0.99 -0.57
N PRO A 65 -20.19 -1.21 0.02
CA PRO A 65 -20.34 -1.51 1.44
C PRO A 65 -19.69 -2.84 1.82
N GLN A 66 -19.51 -3.75 0.87
CA GLN A 66 -18.87 -5.05 1.07
C GLN A 66 -17.38 -5.02 0.71
N GLY A 67 -16.94 -3.94 0.08
CA GLY A 67 -15.61 -3.82 -0.48
C GLY A 67 -14.52 -3.49 0.53
N HIS A 68 -14.84 -2.95 1.72
CA HIS A 68 -13.88 -2.55 2.74
C HIS A 68 -12.67 -1.77 2.18
N TRP A 69 -12.90 -0.96 1.14
CA TRP A 69 -11.88 -0.18 0.47
C TRP A 69 -11.65 1.12 1.23
N VAL A 70 -10.40 1.40 1.56
CA VAL A 70 -9.98 2.64 2.23
C VAL A 70 -8.79 3.25 1.50
N PRO A 71 -8.49 4.55 1.68
CA PRO A 71 -7.29 5.14 1.12
C PRO A 71 -6.05 4.43 1.67
N LEU A 72 -5.15 4.01 0.79
CA LEU A 72 -3.90 3.37 1.18
C LEU A 72 -2.85 4.46 1.44
N LYS A 73 -2.48 4.62 2.71
CA LYS A 73 -1.35 5.47 3.11
C LYS A 73 -0.02 4.78 2.75
N ARG A 74 1.04 5.56 2.57
CA ARG A 74 2.41 5.02 2.45
C ARG A 74 2.73 4.22 3.71
N GLY A 75 3.53 3.16 3.60
CA GLY A 75 3.87 2.28 4.73
C GLY A 75 2.78 1.32 5.20
N MET A 76 1.49 1.60 4.96
CA MET A 76 0.34 0.89 5.55
C MET A 76 0.25 -0.62 5.22
N ILE A 77 1.08 -1.11 4.30
CA ILE A 77 1.26 -2.55 4.10
C ILE A 77 2.78 -2.80 4.01
N PRO A 78 3.35 -3.60 4.92
CA PRO A 78 4.75 -3.99 4.83
C PRO A 78 4.91 -5.00 3.69
N THR A 79 6.08 -5.00 3.06
CA THR A 79 6.43 -6.04 2.08
C THR A 79 6.98 -7.26 2.81
N PHE A 80 6.94 -8.43 2.17
CA PHE A 80 7.62 -9.61 2.73
C PHE A 80 9.10 -9.32 2.99
N ASP A 81 9.79 -8.65 2.07
CA ASP A 81 11.19 -8.26 2.25
C ASP A 81 11.39 -7.33 3.46
N ALA A 82 10.49 -6.35 3.66
CA ALA A 82 10.53 -5.48 4.84
C ALA A 82 10.34 -6.27 6.14
N ILE A 83 9.42 -7.24 6.18
CA ILE A 83 9.23 -8.14 7.33
C ILE A 83 10.47 -9.02 7.53
N SER A 84 11.05 -9.58 6.47
CA SER A 84 12.25 -10.42 6.56
C SER A 84 13.50 -9.65 6.99
N ARG A 85 13.63 -8.38 6.61
CA ARG A 85 14.72 -7.49 7.09
C ARG A 85 14.52 -7.12 8.54
N MET A 86 13.28 -6.87 8.95
CA MET A 86 12.93 -6.66 10.34
C MET A 86 13.31 -7.86 11.22
N GLU A 87 13.00 -9.08 10.77
CA GLU A 87 13.33 -10.31 11.49
C GLU A 87 14.84 -10.59 11.57
N ARG A 88 15.58 -10.40 10.45
CA ARG A 88 17.00 -10.80 10.37
C ARG A 88 17.98 -9.71 10.77
N GLU A 89 17.66 -8.45 10.50
CA GLU A 89 18.59 -7.31 10.61
C GLU A 89 18.18 -6.33 11.70
N GLY A 90 16.99 -6.51 12.31
CA GLY A 90 16.45 -5.58 13.31
C GLY A 90 16.07 -4.21 12.73
N ILE A 91 15.90 -4.11 11.41
CA ILE A 91 15.55 -2.86 10.72
C ILE A 91 14.03 -2.68 10.76
N ALA A 92 13.58 -1.61 11.40
CA ALA A 92 12.17 -1.28 11.51
C ALA A 92 11.76 -0.21 10.48
N GLU A 93 10.58 -0.37 9.89
CA GLU A 93 9.88 0.64 9.08
C GLU A 93 8.55 0.98 9.78
N ALA A 94 8.16 2.24 9.80
CA ALA A 94 6.90 2.67 10.37
C ALA A 94 5.72 2.42 9.43
N THR A 95 4.52 2.39 10.00
CA THR A 95 3.27 2.19 9.24
C THR A 95 2.96 3.30 8.23
N ASP A 96 3.70 4.42 8.26
CA ASP A 96 3.69 5.48 7.25
C ASP A 96 4.81 5.36 6.19
N GLY A 97 5.74 4.42 6.38
CA GLY A 97 6.85 4.13 5.50
C GLY A 97 8.13 4.90 5.85
N CYS A 98 8.19 5.51 7.03
CA CYS A 98 9.40 6.11 7.55
C CYS A 98 10.37 5.03 8.05
N GLU A 99 11.63 5.08 7.61
CA GLU A 99 12.69 4.18 8.10
C GLU A 99 13.41 4.73 9.34
N HIS A 100 13.14 5.99 9.72
CA HIS A 100 13.70 6.60 10.92
C HIS A 100 12.80 6.30 12.11
N ILE A 101 13.18 5.27 12.87
CA ILE A 101 12.46 4.80 14.06
C ILE A 101 13.23 5.18 15.31
N GLU A 102 12.54 5.84 16.23
CA GLU A 102 13.06 6.20 17.55
C GLU A 102 13.07 4.98 18.50
N PRO A 103 13.79 5.02 19.64
CA PRO A 103 13.88 3.89 20.57
C PRO A 103 12.55 3.41 21.15
N ASP A 104 11.50 4.24 21.11
CA ASP A 104 10.13 3.89 21.52
C ASP A 104 9.35 3.10 20.44
N ALA A 105 10.01 2.76 19.33
CA ALA A 105 9.44 2.11 18.16
C ALA A 105 8.37 2.94 17.43
N THR A 106 8.47 4.27 17.50
CA THR A 106 7.65 5.23 16.72
C THR A 106 8.55 6.01 15.76
N CYS A 107 8.02 6.45 14.62
CA CYS A 107 8.75 7.40 13.76
C CYS A 107 8.49 8.86 14.18
N ILE A 108 9.29 9.78 13.64
CA ILE A 108 9.16 11.24 13.87
C ILE A 108 7.77 11.83 13.52
N HIS A 109 6.96 11.11 12.73
CA HIS A 109 5.61 11.53 12.37
C HIS A 109 4.53 10.94 13.31
N GLY A 110 4.94 10.19 14.35
CA GLY A 110 4.05 9.59 15.33
C GLY A 110 3.42 8.25 14.92
N PHE A 111 3.92 7.60 13.86
CA PHE A 111 3.43 6.30 13.41
C PHE A 111 4.26 5.16 14.02
N PRO A 112 3.63 4.08 14.50
CA PRO A 112 4.36 2.96 15.08
C PRO A 112 5.13 2.18 14.01
N ALA A 113 6.23 1.56 14.43
CA ALA A 113 6.97 0.57 13.67
C ALA A 113 6.12 -0.69 13.38
N TRP A 114 6.37 -1.33 12.24
CA TRP A 114 5.74 -2.60 11.88
C TRP A 114 6.05 -3.73 12.86
N THR A 115 7.21 -3.71 13.50
CA THR A 115 7.57 -4.62 14.61
C THR A 115 6.53 -4.59 15.72
N THR A 116 6.19 -3.38 16.16
CA THR A 116 5.23 -3.13 17.25
C THR A 116 3.84 -3.62 16.89
N VAL A 117 3.38 -3.33 15.67
CA VAL A 117 2.08 -3.78 15.17
C VAL A 117 2.02 -5.30 15.07
N ALA A 118 3.06 -5.93 14.53
CA ALA A 118 3.13 -7.39 14.41
C ALA A 118 3.13 -8.09 15.78
N MET A 119 3.91 -7.58 16.74
CA MET A 119 3.96 -8.13 18.10
C MET A 119 2.60 -8.00 18.82
N GLN A 120 1.92 -6.85 18.71
CA GLN A 120 0.58 -6.68 19.26
C GLN A 120 -0.42 -7.68 18.67
N HIS A 121 -0.40 -7.90 17.36
CA HIS A 121 -1.23 -8.93 16.74
C HIS A 121 -0.92 -10.35 17.23
N SER A 122 0.35 -10.67 17.51
CA SER A 122 0.73 -11.99 18.02
C SER A 122 0.35 -12.24 19.49
N LEU A 123 0.21 -11.16 20.28
CA LEU A 123 -0.10 -11.24 21.72
C LEU A 123 -1.60 -11.17 22.00
N PHE A 124 -2.37 -10.50 21.14
CA PHE A 124 -3.79 -10.21 21.36
C PHE A 124 -4.72 -10.76 20.25
N GLY A 125 -4.16 -11.47 19.27
CA GLY A 125 -4.89 -12.05 18.13
C GLY A 125 -5.20 -13.54 18.29
#